data_AF-A8UAG2-F1
#
_entry.id   AF-A8UAG2-F1
#
_cell.length_a   1.000
_cell.length_b   1.000
_cell.length_c   1.000
_cell.angle_alpha   90.00
_cell.angle_beta   90.00
_cell.angle_gamma   90.00
#
_symmetry.space_group_name_H-M   'P 1'
#
loop_
_entity.id
_entity.type
_entity.pdbx_description
1 polymer ?
#
loop_
_entity_poly.entity_id
_entity_poly.type
_entity_poly.pdbx_seq_one_letter_code
_entity_poly.pdbx_strand_id
1 'polypeptide(L)'
;MDLWIIVIILLVIAIALIGWSFYRKDNGEKIKEEFEELSLQLLQDIYSLKKRVSVLEEELNIQTKETPTSAKIHNVLKKHVVSLYTQGVAIEDIVMQTRLSEATVKVVIDEYVKNN
;
A
#
# COMPACT_ATOMS: atom_id res chain seq x y z
N MET A 1 11.06 63.91 29.65
CA MET A 1 12.18 62.97 29.35
C MET A 1 11.66 61.60 28.90
N ASP A 2 10.37 61.34 29.10
CA ASP A 2 9.73 60.03 28.93
C ASP A 2 9.51 59.64 27.45
N LEU A 3 9.28 60.62 26.58
CA LEU A 3 9.08 60.39 25.14
C LEU A 3 10.34 59.82 24.46
N TRP A 4 11.53 60.29 24.85
CA TRP A 4 12.80 59.80 24.29
C TRP A 4 13.07 58.34 24.70
N ILE A 5 12.66 57.94 25.90
CA ILE A 5 12.80 56.56 26.39
C ILE A 5 11.93 55.61 25.56
N ILE A 6 10.70 56.02 25.23
CA ILE A 6 9.78 55.25 24.37
C ILE A 6 10.39 55.06 22.98
N VAL A 7 10.98 56.11 22.39
CA VAL A 7 11.64 56.04 21.08
C VAL A 7 12.82 55.09 21.10
N ILE A 8 13.63 55.10 22.16
CA ILE A 8 14.78 54.19 22.31
C ILE A 8 14.33 52.73 22.43
N ILE A 9 13.30 52.45 23.24
CA ILE A 9 12.74 51.09 23.37
C ILE A 9 12.19 50.58 22.03
N LEU A 10 11.48 51.42 21.29
CA LEU A 10 10.94 51.08 19.99
C LEU A 10 12.07 50.73 18.99
N LEU A 11 13.19 51.46 19.06
CA LEU A 11 14.36 51.25 18.24
C LEU A 11 15.05 49.91 18.57
N VAL A 12 15.20 49.59 19.86
CA VAL A 12 15.75 48.29 20.29
C VAL A 12 14.85 47.13 19.84
N ILE A 13 13.53 47.27 19.94
CA ILE A 13 12.57 46.26 19.47
C ILE A 13 12.69 46.06 17.96
N ALA A 14 12.85 47.15 17.18
CA ALA A 14 13.05 47.05 15.74
C ALA A 14 14.35 46.30 15.39
N ILE A 15 15.46 46.59 16.07
CA ILE A 15 16.73 45.87 15.90
C ILE A 15 16.58 44.39 16.27
N ALA A 16 15.90 44.10 17.39
CA ALA A 16 15.66 42.74 17.85
C ALA A 16 14.80 41.93 16.85
N LEU A 17 13.76 42.54 16.28
CA LEU A 17 12.92 41.95 15.25
C LEU A 17 13.70 41.64 13.98
N ILE A 18 14.62 42.52 13.57
CA ILE A 18 15.49 42.30 12.40
C ILE A 18 16.42 41.12 12.67
N GLY A 19 17.06 41.07 13.83
CA GLY A 19 17.92 39.93 14.23
C GLY A 19 17.14 38.61 14.25
N TRP A 20 15.93 38.61 14.82
CA TRP A 20 15.05 37.44 14.84
C TRP A 20 14.55 37.04 13.44
N SER A 21 14.26 38.01 12.58
CA SER A 21 13.82 37.78 11.21
C SER A 21 14.91 37.11 10.37
N PHE A 22 16.16 37.53 10.56
CA PHE A 22 17.30 36.88 9.92
C PHE A 22 17.48 35.44 10.40
N TYR A 23 17.28 35.18 11.69
CA TYR A 23 17.35 33.83 12.26
C TYR A 23 16.23 32.90 11.73
N ARG A 24 15.02 33.40 11.51
CA ARG A 24 13.91 32.60 10.94
C ARG A 24 14.06 32.30 9.45
N LYS A 25 14.66 33.22 8.69
CA LYS A 25 14.79 33.06 7.24
C LYS A 25 15.85 32.02 6.85
N ASP A 26 16.95 31.92 7.58
CA ASP A 26 18.02 30.96 7.25
C ASP A 26 17.63 29.48 7.52
N ASN A 27 16.76 29.23 8.50
CA ASN A 27 16.37 27.86 8.87
C ASN A 27 15.22 27.28 8.04
N GLY A 28 14.33 28.13 7.51
CA GLY A 28 13.16 27.69 6.75
C GLY A 28 13.45 27.32 5.30
N GLU A 29 14.54 27.84 4.73
CA GLU A 29 14.94 27.62 3.33
C GLU A 29 15.81 26.36 3.19
N LYS A 30 16.81 26.19 4.08
CA LYS A 30 17.70 25.00 4.09
C LYS A 30 16.96 23.70 4.37
N ILE A 31 15.99 23.72 5.29
CA ILE A 31 15.16 22.54 5.59
C ILE A 31 14.30 22.16 4.37
N LYS A 32 13.79 23.12 3.58
CA LYS A 32 13.03 22.80 2.37
C LYS A 32 13.90 22.16 1.30
N GLU A 33 15.12 22.65 1.14
CA GLU A 33 16.08 22.15 0.15
C GLU A 33 16.52 20.72 0.48
N GLU A 34 16.83 20.43 1.75
CA GLU A 34 17.13 19.07 2.22
C GLU A 34 15.91 18.13 2.06
N PHE A 35 14.69 18.61 2.31
CA PHE A 35 13.47 17.82 2.10
C PHE A 35 13.21 17.52 0.62
N GLU A 36 13.51 18.46 -0.27
CA GLU A 36 13.35 18.28 -1.72
C GLU A 36 14.37 17.29 -2.27
N GLU A 37 15.63 17.38 -1.84
CA GLU A 37 16.69 16.43 -2.20
C GLU A 37 16.37 15.01 -1.68
N LEU A 38 15.96 14.89 -0.41
CA LEU A 38 15.51 13.62 0.17
C LEU A 38 14.30 13.04 -0.57
N SER A 39 13.34 13.88 -0.96
CA SER A 39 12.15 13.44 -1.70
C SER A 39 12.50 12.93 -3.10
N LEU A 40 13.40 13.62 -3.80
CA LEU A 40 13.91 13.18 -5.10
C LEU A 40 14.69 11.88 -5.00
N GLN A 41 15.51 11.72 -3.96
CA GLN A 41 16.26 10.50 -3.70
C GLN A 41 15.34 9.32 -3.37
N LEU A 42 14.35 9.53 -2.51
CA LEU A 42 13.31 8.54 -2.19
C LEU A 42 12.55 8.09 -3.44
N LEU A 43 12.18 9.02 -4.32
CA LEU A 43 11.50 8.70 -5.58
C LEU A 43 12.38 7.83 -6.49
N GLN A 44 13.66 8.20 -6.60
CA GLN A 44 14.63 7.45 -7.40
C GLN A 44 14.86 6.04 -6.84
N ASP A 45 14.95 5.91 -5.52
CA ASP A 45 15.09 4.63 -4.83
C ASP A 45 13.85 3.75 -5.02
N ILE A 46 12.64 4.30 -4.87
CA ILE A 46 11.39 3.58 -5.13
C ILE A 46 11.34 3.09 -6.58
N TYR A 47 11.74 3.93 -7.54
CA TYR A 47 11.77 3.52 -8.95
C TYR A 47 12.78 2.40 -9.21
N SER A 48 13.98 2.50 -8.63
CA SER A 48 15.02 1.47 -8.69
C SER A 48 14.54 0.15 -8.07
N LEU A 49 13.90 0.22 -6.90
CA LEU A 49 13.30 -0.92 -6.22
C LEU A 49 12.19 -1.55 -7.08
N LYS A 50 11.30 -0.74 -7.66
CA LYS A 50 10.23 -1.22 -8.55
C LYS A 50 10.80 -1.96 -9.77
N LYS A 51 11.89 -1.45 -10.35
CA LYS A 51 12.57 -2.11 -11.48
C LYS A 51 13.22 -3.42 -11.07
N ARG A 52 13.91 -3.46 -9.93
CA ARG A 52 14.50 -4.69 -9.38
C ARG A 52 13.44 -5.74 -9.08
N VAL A 53 12.32 -5.34 -8.46
CA VAL A 53 11.17 -6.21 -8.21
C VAL A 53 10.55 -6.71 -9.52
N SER A 54 10.36 -5.84 -10.51
CA SER A 54 9.81 -6.23 -11.82
C SER A 54 10.70 -7.24 -12.56
N VAL A 55 12.03 -7.08 -12.49
CA VAL A 55 12.97 -8.05 -13.08
C VAL A 55 12.91 -9.38 -12.32
N LEU A 56 12.84 -9.32 -10.98
CA LEU A 56 12.65 -10.52 -10.16
C LEU A 56 11.31 -11.22 -10.48
N GLU A 57 10.24 -10.47 -10.70
CA GLU A 57 8.94 -11.00 -11.14
C GLU A 57 9.04 -11.66 -12.51
N GLU A 58 9.76 -11.06 -13.46
CA GLU A 58 9.97 -11.62 -14.80
C GLU A 58 10.84 -12.88 -14.78
N GLU A 59 11.94 -12.88 -14.02
CA GLU A 59 12.80 -14.06 -13.85
C GLU A 59 12.09 -15.21 -13.11
N LEU A 60 11.24 -14.87 -12.12
CA LEU A 60 10.39 -15.85 -11.43
C LEU A 60 9.10 -16.18 -12.21
N ASN A 61 8.90 -15.61 -13.40
CA ASN A 61 7.70 -15.73 -14.23
C ASN A 61 6.38 -15.48 -13.46
N ILE A 62 6.42 -14.57 -12.49
CA ILE A 62 5.26 -14.06 -11.76
C ILE A 62 4.59 -13.02 -12.65
N GLN A 63 3.99 -13.47 -13.76
CA GLN A 63 2.84 -12.76 -14.27
C GLN A 63 1.78 -12.78 -13.16
N THR A 64 0.95 -11.75 -13.05
CA THR A 64 -0.29 -11.76 -12.24
C THR A 64 -1.27 -12.81 -12.77
N LYS A 65 -0.89 -14.08 -12.60
CA LYS A 65 -1.65 -15.30 -12.76
C LYS A 65 -1.33 -16.06 -11.50
N GLU A 66 -2.33 -16.09 -10.63
CA GLU A 66 -2.50 -16.98 -9.49
C GLU A 66 -1.31 -17.89 -9.21
N THR A 67 -0.63 -17.61 -8.10
CA THR A 67 0.49 -18.44 -7.62
C THR A 67 0.14 -19.94 -7.69
N PRO A 68 1.07 -20.83 -8.07
CA PRO A 68 0.81 -22.27 -8.15
C PRO A 68 0.40 -22.89 -6.80
N THR A 69 0.71 -22.22 -5.68
CA THR A 69 0.21 -22.58 -4.34
C THR A 69 -1.29 -22.28 -4.20
N SER A 70 -1.75 -21.11 -4.64
CA SER A 70 -3.18 -20.76 -4.66
C SER A 70 -3.96 -21.66 -5.63
N ALA A 71 -3.41 -21.91 -6.82
CA ALA A 71 -4.03 -22.83 -7.79
C ALA A 71 -4.12 -24.26 -7.22
N LYS A 72 -3.11 -24.74 -6.49
CA LYS A 72 -3.16 -26.06 -5.86
C LYS A 72 -4.20 -26.13 -4.73
N ILE A 73 -4.30 -25.09 -3.90
CA ILE A 73 -5.33 -24.98 -2.86
C ILE A 73 -6.72 -24.91 -3.49
N HIS A 74 -6.91 -24.09 -4.52
CA HIS A 74 -8.17 -23.95 -5.24
C HIS A 74 -8.59 -25.27 -5.92
N ASN A 75 -7.65 -25.99 -6.54
CA ASN A 75 -7.92 -27.31 -7.12
C ASN A 75 -8.28 -28.37 -6.07
N VAL A 76 -7.62 -28.35 -4.90
CA VAL A 76 -7.98 -29.25 -3.79
C VAL A 76 -9.38 -28.94 -3.26
N LEU A 77 -9.73 -27.66 -3.11
CA LEU A 77 -11.06 -27.22 -2.70
C LEU A 77 -12.13 -27.59 -3.75
N LYS A 78 -11.86 -27.37 -5.05
CA LYS A 78 -12.73 -27.80 -6.15
C LYS A 78 -12.99 -29.31 -6.11
N LYS A 79 -11.94 -30.13 -5.95
CA LYS A 79 -12.07 -31.59 -5.83
C LYS A 79 -12.87 -32.01 -4.60
N HIS A 80 -12.70 -31.31 -3.48
CA HIS A 80 -13.42 -31.59 -2.25
C HIS A 80 -14.93 -31.28 -2.39
N VAL A 81 -15.29 -30.14 -3.01
CA VAL A 81 -16.68 -29.79 -3.33
C VAL A 81 -17.34 -30.85 -4.22
N VAL A 82 -16.67 -31.25 -5.30
CA VAL A 82 -17.19 -32.29 -6.21
C VAL A 82 -17.33 -33.64 -5.49
N SER A 83 -16.37 -34.02 -4.65
CA SER A 83 -16.44 -35.26 -3.87
C SER A 83 -17.66 -35.29 -2.95
N LEU A 84 -17.94 -34.19 -2.23
CA LEU A 84 -19.11 -34.09 -1.35
C LEU A 84 -20.43 -34.15 -2.14
N TYR A 85 -20.47 -33.49 -3.30
CA TYR A 85 -21.63 -33.55 -4.19
C TYR A 85 -21.90 -34.98 -4.70
N THR A 86 -20.86 -35.69 -5.14
CA THR A 86 -20.98 -37.10 -5.59
C THR A 86 -21.37 -38.06 -4.47
N GLN A 87 -21.16 -37.68 -3.21
CA GLN A 87 -21.59 -38.44 -2.03
C GLN A 87 -23.07 -38.19 -1.65
N GLY A 88 -23.77 -37.31 -2.38
CA GLY A 88 -25.18 -36.97 -2.14
C GLY A 88 -25.40 -36.00 -0.99
N VAL A 89 -24.36 -35.24 -0.59
CA VAL A 89 -24.47 -34.19 0.43
C VAL A 89 -25.23 -32.99 -0.14
N ALA A 90 -26.14 -32.41 0.65
CA ALA A 90 -26.92 -31.24 0.26
C ALA A 90 -26.01 -30.02 0.04
N ILE A 91 -26.37 -29.15 -0.92
CA ILE A 91 -25.53 -28.01 -1.35
C ILE A 91 -25.27 -27.06 -0.18
N GLU A 92 -26.25 -26.89 0.70
CA GLU A 92 -26.21 -26.04 1.89
C GLU A 92 -25.18 -26.55 2.90
N ASP A 93 -25.08 -27.87 3.06
CA ASP A 93 -24.11 -28.51 3.96
C ASP A 93 -22.68 -28.42 3.39
N ILE A 94 -22.52 -28.49 2.07
CA ILE A 94 -21.23 -28.32 1.38
C ILE A 94 -20.71 -26.90 1.59
N VAL A 95 -21.57 -25.88 1.46
CA VAL A 95 -21.25 -24.47 1.75
C VAL A 95 -20.74 -24.31 3.18
N MET A 96 -21.41 -24.96 4.15
CA MET A 96 -21.04 -24.89 5.56
C MET A 96 -19.71 -25.62 5.86
N GLN A 97 -19.49 -26.79 5.27
CA GLN A 97 -18.27 -27.59 5.48
C GLN A 97 -17.04 -27.00 4.79
N THR A 98 -17.20 -26.51 3.56
CA THR A 98 -16.10 -25.93 2.77
C THR A 98 -15.85 -24.45 3.06
N ARG A 99 -16.77 -23.79 3.79
CA ARG A 99 -16.78 -22.35 4.05
C ARG A 99 -16.74 -21.50 2.78
N LEU A 100 -17.21 -22.06 1.67
CA LEU A 100 -17.30 -21.40 0.38
C LEU A 100 -18.70 -20.80 0.21
N SER A 101 -18.81 -19.71 -0.54
CA SER A 101 -20.12 -19.13 -0.86
C SER A 101 -20.95 -20.08 -1.71
N GLU A 102 -22.26 -20.06 -1.52
CA GLU A 102 -23.23 -20.86 -2.29
C GLU A 102 -23.08 -20.64 -3.80
N ALA A 103 -22.78 -19.40 -4.22
CA ALA A 103 -22.49 -19.07 -5.62
C ALA A 103 -21.26 -19.81 -6.15
N THR A 104 -20.19 -19.91 -5.36
CA THR A 104 -18.95 -20.60 -5.74
C THR A 104 -19.16 -22.10 -5.82
N VAL A 105 -19.89 -22.69 -4.87
CA VAL A 105 -20.21 -24.14 -4.86
C VAL A 105 -21.03 -24.51 -6.09
N LYS A 106 -22.07 -23.72 -6.42
CA LYS A 106 -22.89 -23.92 -7.62
C LYS A 106 -22.08 -23.85 -8.91
N VAL A 107 -21.20 -22.87 -9.03
CA VAL A 107 -20.33 -22.72 -10.22
C VAL A 107 -19.39 -23.92 -10.39
N VAL A 108 -18.80 -24.42 -9.31
CA VAL A 108 -17.90 -25.59 -9.36
C VAL A 108 -18.64 -26.87 -9.74
N ILE A 109 -19.85 -27.08 -9.22
CA ILE A 109 -20.69 -28.23 -9.55
C ILE A 109 -21.16 -28.15 -11.01
N ASP A 110 -21.60 -26.98 -11.48
CA ASP A 110 -22.04 -26.76 -12.86
C ASP A 110 -20.88 -26.98 -13.85
N GLU A 111 -19.69 -26.50 -13.52
CA GLU A 111 -18.45 -26.76 -14.28
C GLU A 111 -18.16 -28.27 -14.38
N TYR A 112 -18.36 -29.03 -13.29
CA TYR A 112 -18.18 -30.49 -13.26
C TYR A 112 -19.24 -31.23 -14.09
N VAL A 113 -20.52 -30.87 -13.96
CA VAL A 113 -21.63 -31.50 -14.70
C VAL A 113 -21.55 -31.20 -16.19
N LYS A 114 -21.05 -30.01 -16.59
CA LYS A 114 -20.89 -29.64 -18.00
C LYS A 114 -19.68 -30.31 -18.67
N ASN A 115 -18.63 -30.59 -17.90
CA ASN A 115 -17.37 -31.13 -18.41
C ASN A 115 -17.28 -32.67 -18.30
N ASN A 116 -18.34 -33.33 -17.84
CA ASN A 116 -18.46 -34.79 -17.70
C ASN A 116 -19.79 -35.26 -18.30
#